data_AF-A0A094ZZ74-F1
#
_entry.id   AF-A0A094ZZ74-F1
#
_cell.length_a   1.000
_cell.length_b   1.000
_cell.length_c   1.000
_cell.angle_alpha   90.00
_cell.angle_beta   90.00
_cell.angle_gamma   90.00
#
_symmetry.space_group_name_H-M   'P 1'
#
loop_
_entity.id
_entity.type
_entity.pdbx_description
1 polymer ?
#
loop_
_entity_poly.entity_id
_entity_poly.type
_entity_poly.pdbx_seq_one_letter_code
_entity_poly.pdbx_strand_id
1 'polypeptide(L)'
;MLVIILFTRIKEHDEQKKRRKEQISAEGEALRKNATIDLLEREKLDQIYRDQMRKLAKEFQDQINGHIQMKEIEKLCDEEIEEQCRLFAAAKIKMTKMRIMKERDMFQQKEAELQKIQEYLSEQLKNAQTNEEARLNRATTEKEEKYQRDTKERYDKQLKIIQEINEYRVDEIERRRKRLEDEKQIELCEIRGRIAAELALTEYENACKTKKLEERKQLSRQLLQESMVKRVLAKKERKAEIEAITNENKLIQMEEKFFQDYATRVINHCKANGRNVYPLEKATHTGSMTGLGTGLPSLVTINMNHPTDDQHNSDQSTSTNDQRYNKEVRNNAMLNGNLTNKKINTNKRLGFVW
;
A
#
# COMPACT_ATOMS: atom_id res chain seq x y z
N MET A 1 32.66 124.19 192.30
CA MET A 1 31.85 122.98 192.03
C MET A 1 30.99 123.04 190.74
N LEU A 2 30.79 124.20 190.10
CA LEU A 2 29.99 124.33 188.86
C LEU A 2 30.78 124.20 187.55
N VAL A 3 32.09 124.45 187.55
CA VAL A 3 32.94 124.46 186.33
C VAL A 3 33.30 123.05 185.84
N ILE A 4 33.29 122.04 186.73
CA ILE A 4 33.68 120.67 186.38
C ILE A 4 32.57 119.93 185.60
N ILE A 5 31.30 120.32 185.77
CA ILE A 5 30.13 119.64 185.16
C ILE A 5 29.89 120.09 183.70
N LEU A 6 30.25 121.33 183.34
CA LEU A 6 30.12 121.84 181.97
C LEU A 6 31.19 121.27 181.02
N PHE A 7 32.40 121.02 181.54
CA PHE A 7 33.52 120.50 180.73
C PHE A 7 33.34 119.03 180.32
N THR A 8 32.69 118.22 181.16
CA THR A 8 32.34 116.82 180.85
C THR A 8 31.29 116.73 179.74
N ARG A 9 30.29 117.62 179.72
CA ARG A 9 29.19 117.58 178.74
C ARG A 9 29.62 117.99 177.32
N ILE A 10 30.60 118.89 177.18
CA ILE A 10 31.16 119.28 175.88
C ILE A 10 32.00 118.15 175.28
N LYS A 11 32.84 117.48 176.09
CA LYS A 11 33.62 116.31 175.65
C LYS A 11 32.73 115.17 175.15
N GLU A 12 31.65 114.91 175.87
CA GLU A 12 30.71 113.83 175.53
C GLU A 12 29.98 114.10 174.20
N HIS A 13 29.60 115.35 173.93
CA HIS A 13 28.99 115.73 172.65
C HIS A 13 29.97 115.65 171.47
N ASP A 14 31.24 116.05 171.66
CA ASP A 14 32.27 115.91 170.61
C ASP A 14 32.62 114.45 170.32
N GLU A 15 32.68 113.59 171.34
CA GLU A 15 32.79 112.14 171.14
C GLU A 15 31.60 111.57 170.38
N GLN A 16 30.38 112.02 170.68
CA GLN A 16 29.18 111.57 169.98
C GLN A 16 29.13 112.05 168.53
N LYS A 17 29.68 113.24 168.23
CA LYS A 17 29.83 113.74 166.86
C LYS A 17 30.90 112.97 166.09
N LYS A 18 31.98 112.54 166.77
CA LYS A 18 33.03 111.69 166.20
C LYS A 18 32.50 110.29 165.87
N ARG A 19 31.76 109.67 166.79
CA ARG A 19 31.07 108.38 166.56
C ARG A 19 30.08 108.45 165.38
N ARG A 20 29.32 109.55 165.25
CA ARG A 20 28.42 109.75 164.10
C ARG A 20 29.18 109.85 162.77
N LYS A 21 30.32 110.55 162.73
CA LYS A 21 31.16 110.61 161.51
C LYS A 21 31.76 109.24 161.17
N GLU A 22 32.21 108.48 162.16
CA GLU A 22 32.72 107.12 161.97
C GLU A 22 31.63 106.17 161.48
N GLN A 23 30.41 106.25 162.01
CA GLN A 23 29.25 105.47 161.52
C GLN A 23 28.90 105.81 160.07
N ILE A 24 28.84 107.10 159.70
CA ILE A 24 28.57 107.52 158.32
C ILE A 24 29.70 107.05 157.38
N SER A 25 30.95 107.08 157.83
CA SER A 25 32.09 106.59 157.03
C SER A 25 32.04 105.07 156.85
N ALA A 26 31.71 104.31 157.90
CA ALA A 26 31.57 102.86 157.87
C ALA A 26 30.38 102.45 156.99
N GLU A 27 29.25 103.16 157.10
CA GLU A 27 28.07 102.97 156.26
C GLU A 27 28.38 103.28 154.79
N GLY A 28 29.10 104.38 154.51
CA GLY A 28 29.54 104.73 153.15
C GLY A 28 30.59 103.77 152.57
N GLU A 29 31.39 103.11 153.40
CA GLU A 29 32.30 102.04 152.96
C GLU A 29 31.54 100.73 152.71
N ALA A 30 30.56 100.39 153.56
CA ALA A 30 29.67 99.26 153.35
C ALA A 30 28.83 99.43 152.07
N LEU A 31 28.32 100.64 151.80
CA LEU A 31 27.59 100.95 150.57
C LEU A 31 28.48 100.78 149.33
N ARG A 32 29.76 101.20 149.40
CA ARG A 32 30.72 101.01 148.31
C ARG A 32 31.04 99.54 148.07
N LYS A 33 31.21 98.75 149.14
CA LYS A 33 31.39 97.29 149.04
C LYS A 33 30.18 96.62 148.40
N ASN A 34 28.97 96.98 148.83
CA ASN A 34 27.74 96.46 148.23
C ASN A 34 27.63 96.83 146.75
N ALA A 35 27.92 98.08 146.37
CA ALA A 35 27.91 98.49 144.97
C ALA A 35 28.93 97.72 144.10
N THR A 36 30.12 97.41 144.64
CA THR A 36 31.11 96.58 143.93
C THR A 36 30.66 95.12 143.79
N ILE A 37 29.99 94.56 144.80
CA ILE A 37 29.45 93.20 144.75
C ILE A 37 28.34 93.11 143.70
N ASP A 38 27.39 94.06 143.72
CA ASP A 38 26.30 94.13 142.74
C ASP A 38 26.81 94.23 141.30
N LEU A 39 27.90 94.99 141.07
CA LEU A 39 28.51 95.12 139.73
C LEU A 39 29.14 93.79 139.29
N LEU A 40 29.87 93.11 140.18
CA LEU A 40 30.45 91.80 139.90
C LEU A 40 29.39 90.70 139.68
N GLU A 41 28.28 90.75 140.42
CA GLU A 41 27.16 89.83 140.23
C GLU A 41 26.47 90.06 138.90
N ARG A 42 26.26 91.32 138.49
CA ARG A 42 25.76 91.65 137.14
C ARG A 42 26.69 91.14 136.06
N GLU A 43 27.99 91.35 136.19
CA GLU A 43 28.97 90.87 135.21
C GLU A 43 28.98 89.34 135.09
N LYS A 44 28.87 88.61 136.22
CA LYS A 44 28.72 87.15 136.23
C LYS A 44 27.44 86.69 135.54
N LEU A 45 26.30 87.35 135.82
CA LEU A 45 25.03 87.03 135.18
C LEU A 45 25.09 87.27 133.67
N ASP A 46 25.71 88.37 133.23
CA ASP A 46 25.92 88.67 131.82
C ASP A 46 26.83 87.65 131.13
N GLN A 47 27.85 87.15 131.83
CA GLN A 47 28.73 86.11 131.31
C GLN A 47 28.00 84.78 131.17
N ILE A 48 27.22 84.38 132.19
CA ILE A 48 26.38 83.17 132.15
C ILE A 48 25.38 83.26 131.00
N TYR A 49 24.72 84.41 130.82
CA TYR A 49 23.77 84.63 129.73
C TYR A 49 24.45 84.49 128.36
N ARG A 50 25.62 85.10 128.17
CA ARG A 50 26.40 84.99 126.93
C ARG A 50 26.82 83.55 126.64
N ASP A 51 27.24 82.80 127.65
CA ASP A 51 27.65 81.40 127.49
C ASP A 51 26.46 80.48 127.21
N GLN A 52 25.29 80.73 127.83
CA GLN A 52 24.04 80.04 127.50
C GLN A 52 23.61 80.31 126.05
N MET A 53 23.66 81.56 125.60
CA MET A 53 23.35 81.92 124.22
C MET A 53 24.32 81.28 123.23
N ARG A 54 25.62 81.20 123.56
CA ARG A 54 26.61 80.53 122.73
C ARG A 54 26.38 79.01 122.65
N LYS A 55 26.04 78.36 123.76
CA LYS A 55 25.68 76.93 123.80
C LYS A 55 24.44 76.66 122.96
N LEU A 56 23.39 77.45 123.15
CA LEU A 56 22.14 77.32 122.40
C LEU A 56 22.35 77.52 120.89
N ALA A 57 23.14 78.53 120.50
CA ALA A 57 23.49 78.74 119.09
C ALA A 57 24.28 77.56 118.50
N LYS A 58 25.20 76.97 119.27
CA LYS A 58 25.95 75.79 118.86
C LYS A 58 25.05 74.56 118.70
N GLU A 59 24.15 74.32 119.65
CA GLU A 59 23.18 73.22 119.57
C GLU A 59 22.28 73.35 118.33
N PHE A 60 21.77 74.55 118.03
CA PHE A 60 21.01 74.77 116.79
C PHE A 60 21.86 74.54 115.54
N GLN A 61 23.11 74.99 115.53
CA GLN A 61 24.00 74.75 114.40
C GLN A 61 24.30 73.26 114.21
N ASP A 62 24.52 72.52 115.31
CA ASP A 62 24.75 71.08 115.28
C ASP A 62 23.49 70.32 114.82
N GLN A 63 22.29 70.75 115.22
CA GLN A 63 21.02 70.22 114.70
C GLN A 63 20.85 70.48 113.20
N ILE A 64 21.15 71.71 112.74
CA ILE A 64 21.10 72.07 111.32
C ILE A 64 22.08 71.19 110.53
N ASN A 65 23.32 71.07 111.01
CA ASN A 65 24.34 70.24 110.38
C ASN A 65 23.94 68.75 110.37
N GLY A 66 23.37 68.25 111.46
CA GLY A 66 22.85 66.89 111.55
C GLY A 66 21.71 66.63 110.54
N HIS A 67 20.79 67.58 110.38
CA HIS A 67 19.74 67.51 109.36
C HIS A 67 20.30 67.54 107.93
N ILE A 68 21.33 68.34 107.67
CA ILE A 68 21.98 68.39 106.35
C ILE A 68 22.65 67.04 106.04
N GLN A 69 23.42 66.49 106.97
CA GLN A 69 24.08 65.19 106.80
C GLN A 69 23.07 64.06 106.62
N MET A 70 21.99 64.05 107.41
CA MET A 70 20.94 63.04 107.28
C MET A 70 20.26 63.10 105.90
N LYS A 71 20.00 64.31 105.38
CA LYS A 71 19.46 64.50 104.04
C LYS A 71 20.43 64.09 102.93
N GLU A 72 21.73 64.24 103.14
CA GLU A 72 22.75 63.80 102.20
C GLU A 72 22.87 62.26 102.16
N ILE A 73 22.81 61.61 103.33
CA ILE A 73 22.76 60.14 103.42
C ILE A 73 21.50 59.59 102.75
N GLU A 74 20.34 60.20 102.99
CA GLU A 74 19.08 59.80 102.36
C GLU A 74 19.16 59.86 100.83
N LYS A 75 19.74 60.94 100.27
CA LYS A 75 19.96 61.05 98.83
C LYS A 75 20.87 59.95 98.27
N LEU A 76 21.97 59.63 98.95
CA LEU A 76 22.87 58.56 98.50
C LEU A 76 22.18 57.19 98.53
N CYS A 77 21.35 56.93 99.56
CA CYS A 77 20.54 55.72 99.61
C CYS A 77 19.52 55.65 98.48
N ASP A 78 18.83 56.76 98.18
CA ASP A 78 17.87 56.83 97.07
C ASP A 78 18.56 56.59 95.71
N GLU A 79 19.74 57.18 95.49
CA GLU A 79 20.56 56.97 94.29
C GLU A 79 20.98 55.49 94.14
N GLU A 80 21.43 54.84 95.23
CA GLU A 80 21.81 53.42 95.21
C GLU A 80 20.59 52.52 94.92
N ILE A 81 19.42 52.81 95.50
CA ILE A 81 18.18 52.09 95.22
C ILE A 81 17.80 52.24 93.74
N GLU A 82 17.92 53.45 93.18
CA GLU A 82 17.59 53.71 91.77
C GLU A 82 18.55 52.98 90.82
N GLU A 83 19.85 52.94 91.12
CA GLU A 83 20.82 52.14 90.37
C GLU A 83 20.51 50.64 90.42
N GLN A 84 20.19 50.11 91.60
CA GLN A 84 19.77 48.71 91.73
C GLN A 84 18.51 48.41 90.90
N CYS A 85 17.49 49.27 90.98
CA CYS A 85 16.29 49.16 90.16
C CYS A 85 16.61 49.15 88.65
N ARG A 86 17.55 49.99 88.20
CA ARG A 86 18.00 50.03 86.80
C ARG A 86 18.71 48.75 86.39
N LEU A 87 19.60 48.21 87.23
CA LEU A 87 20.28 46.94 87.03
C LEU A 87 19.27 45.77 86.93
N PHE A 88 18.29 45.71 87.84
CA PHE A 88 17.24 44.70 87.80
C PHE A 88 16.37 44.82 86.55
N ALA A 89 16.00 46.04 86.14
CA ALA A 89 15.26 46.26 84.90
C ALA A 89 16.04 45.78 83.68
N ALA A 90 17.33 46.12 83.58
CA ALA A 90 18.20 45.68 82.49
C ALA A 90 18.36 44.15 82.45
N ALA A 91 18.56 43.51 83.61
CA ALA A 91 18.63 42.06 83.74
C ALA A 91 17.31 41.39 83.30
N LYS A 92 16.16 41.93 83.73
CA LYS A 92 14.84 41.43 83.34
C LYS A 92 14.61 41.53 81.83
N ILE A 93 14.97 42.66 81.22
CA ILE A 93 14.90 42.83 79.75
C ILE A 93 15.78 41.79 79.05
N LYS A 94 17.02 41.59 79.51
CA LYS A 94 17.95 40.60 78.95
C LYS A 94 17.39 39.18 79.05
N MET A 95 16.83 38.80 80.20
CA MET A 95 16.22 37.48 80.39
C MET A 95 15.02 37.26 79.47
N THR A 96 14.13 38.25 79.33
CA THR A 96 13.00 38.17 78.41
C THR A 96 13.48 38.04 76.96
N LYS A 97 14.49 38.80 76.54
CA LYS A 97 15.09 38.68 75.20
C LYS A 97 15.67 37.29 74.97
N MET A 98 16.42 36.75 75.93
CA MET A 98 16.98 35.40 75.85
C MET A 98 15.89 34.33 75.76
N ARG A 99 14.78 34.49 76.48
CA ARG A 99 13.62 33.60 76.40
C ARG A 99 13.00 33.63 74.99
N ILE A 100 12.75 34.83 74.45
CA ILE A 100 12.20 35.00 73.10
C ILE A 100 13.13 34.38 72.04
N MET A 101 14.45 34.58 72.16
CA MET A 101 15.41 33.98 71.25
C MET A 101 15.39 32.46 71.32
N LYS A 102 15.39 31.86 72.52
CA LYS A 102 15.29 30.40 72.68
C LYS A 102 13.99 29.84 72.11
N GLU A 103 12.85 30.51 72.35
CA GLU A 103 11.56 30.11 71.78
C GLU A 103 11.62 30.17 70.24
N ARG A 104 12.18 31.23 69.66
CA ARG A 104 12.38 31.35 68.21
C ARG A 104 13.28 30.26 67.65
N ASP A 105 14.40 29.96 68.29
CA ASP A 105 15.33 28.92 67.84
C ASP A 105 14.66 27.54 67.88
N MET A 106 13.86 27.26 68.92
CA MET A 106 13.06 26.03 69.01
C MET A 106 12.02 25.95 67.87
N PHE A 107 11.34 27.05 67.55
CA PHE A 107 10.40 27.10 66.43
C PHE A 107 11.11 26.88 65.08
N GLN A 108 12.27 27.51 64.86
CA GLN A 108 13.06 27.33 63.64
C GLN A 108 13.55 25.88 63.49
N GLN A 109 13.97 25.24 64.58
CA GLN A 109 14.34 23.82 64.56
C GLN A 109 13.15 22.95 64.20
N LYS A 110 11.96 23.23 64.74
CA LYS A 110 10.73 22.50 64.40
C LYS A 110 10.32 22.70 62.94
N GLU A 111 10.42 23.91 62.41
CA GLU A 111 10.18 24.16 60.98
C GLU A 111 11.19 23.43 60.10
N ALA A 112 12.48 23.43 60.46
CA ALA A 112 13.51 22.71 59.71
C ALA A 112 13.28 21.18 59.73
N GLU A 113 12.83 20.62 60.85
CA GLU A 113 12.41 19.21 60.94
C GLU A 113 11.22 18.93 60.01
N LEU A 114 10.20 19.80 60.01
CA LEU A 114 9.03 19.67 59.14
C LEU A 114 9.40 19.77 57.65
N GLN A 115 10.29 20.70 57.29
CA GLN A 115 10.79 20.85 55.92
C GLN A 115 11.52 19.59 55.45
N LYS A 116 12.38 18.99 56.28
CA LYS A 116 13.04 17.72 55.96
C LYS A 116 12.04 16.59 55.73
N ILE A 117 10.99 16.51 56.55
CA ILE A 117 9.92 15.50 56.36
C ILE A 117 9.18 15.75 55.05
N GLN A 118 8.86 17.02 54.73
CA GLN A 118 8.20 17.40 53.50
C GLN A 118 9.04 17.04 52.26
N GLU A 119 10.33 17.36 52.28
CA GLU A 119 11.28 17.03 51.21
C GLU A 119 11.35 15.52 51.00
N TYR A 120 11.53 14.75 52.08
CA TYR A 120 11.56 13.29 52.03
C TYR A 120 10.28 12.68 51.45
N LEU A 121 9.11 13.16 51.87
CA LEU A 121 7.82 12.72 51.33
C LEU A 121 7.68 13.08 49.85
N SER A 122 8.14 14.28 49.45
CA SER A 122 8.10 14.70 48.05
C SER A 122 9.00 13.84 47.16
N GLU A 123 10.16 13.42 47.66
CA GLU A 123 11.06 12.50 46.96
C GLU A 123 10.44 11.10 46.83
N GLN A 124 9.80 10.59 47.88
CA GLN A 124 9.06 9.32 47.79
C GLN A 124 7.96 9.37 46.73
N LEU A 125 7.19 10.45 46.69
CA LEU A 125 6.13 10.63 45.69
C LEU A 125 6.71 10.68 44.26
N LYS A 126 7.79 11.44 44.04
CA LYS A 126 8.48 11.48 42.74
C LYS A 126 9.04 10.13 42.32
N ASN A 127 9.63 9.38 43.25
CA ASN A 127 10.15 8.04 42.98
C ASN A 127 9.02 7.06 42.63
N ALA A 128 7.88 7.14 43.32
CA ALA A 128 6.70 6.33 43.01
C ALA A 128 6.16 6.65 41.61
N GLN A 129 6.03 7.94 41.26
CA GLN A 129 5.64 8.38 39.91
C GLN A 129 6.62 7.89 38.85
N THR A 130 7.93 8.05 39.06
CA THR A 130 8.96 7.61 38.11
C THR A 130 8.91 6.10 37.88
N ASN A 131 8.66 5.31 38.93
CA ASN A 131 8.51 3.85 38.81
C ASN A 131 7.24 3.46 38.05
N GLU A 132 6.13 4.16 38.30
CA GLU A 132 4.89 3.96 37.55
C GLU A 132 5.04 4.32 36.07
N GLU A 133 5.67 5.46 35.76
CA GLU A 133 6.00 5.89 34.40
C GLU A 133 6.91 4.87 33.70
N ALA A 134 7.92 4.34 34.38
CA ALA A 134 8.78 3.29 33.83
C ALA A 134 7.97 2.01 33.53
N ARG A 135 7.02 1.63 34.38
CA ARG A 135 6.13 0.49 34.16
C ARG A 135 5.18 0.73 32.98
N LEU A 136 4.60 1.93 32.88
CA LEU A 136 3.74 2.33 31.77
C LEU A 136 4.51 2.32 30.46
N ASN A 137 5.72 2.88 30.43
CA ASN A 137 6.57 2.89 29.24
C ASN A 137 6.93 1.48 28.77
N ARG A 138 7.22 0.55 29.70
CA ARG A 138 7.45 -0.86 29.32
C ARG A 138 6.19 -1.50 28.73
N ALA A 139 5.03 -1.24 29.32
CA ALA A 139 3.77 -1.78 28.83
C ALA A 139 3.39 -1.20 27.44
N THR A 140 3.66 0.08 27.19
CA THR A 140 3.43 0.69 25.88
C THR A 140 4.41 0.16 24.84
N THR A 141 5.69 0.00 25.17
CA THR A 141 6.68 -0.59 24.23
C THR A 141 6.33 -2.03 23.90
N GLU A 142 5.98 -2.87 24.88
CA GLU A 142 5.61 -4.27 24.64
C GLU A 142 4.35 -4.37 23.76
N LYS A 143 3.35 -3.52 24.01
CA LYS A 143 2.13 -3.44 23.20
C LYS A 143 2.45 -3.03 21.76
N GLU A 144 3.30 -2.02 21.58
CA GLU A 144 3.72 -1.54 20.26
C GLU A 144 4.51 -2.62 19.51
N GLU A 145 5.47 -3.28 20.15
CA GLU A 145 6.22 -4.39 19.56
C GLU A 145 5.32 -5.56 19.15
N LYS A 146 4.30 -5.88 19.96
CA LYS A 146 3.32 -6.90 19.62
C LYS A 146 2.48 -6.48 18.40
N TYR A 147 2.05 -5.22 18.35
CA TYR A 147 1.33 -4.67 17.21
C TYR A 147 2.18 -4.69 15.92
N GLN A 148 3.45 -4.30 16.01
CA GLN A 148 4.39 -4.35 14.89
C GLN A 148 4.64 -5.79 14.41
N ARG A 149 4.68 -6.77 15.32
CA ARG A 149 4.77 -8.19 14.95
C ARG A 149 3.52 -8.70 14.26
N ASP A 150 2.33 -8.44 14.80
CA ASP A 150 1.06 -8.88 14.18
C ASP A 150 0.85 -8.22 12.81
N THR A 151 1.16 -6.93 12.67
CA THR A 151 1.05 -6.23 11.37
C THR A 151 2.01 -6.78 10.33
N LYS A 152 3.27 -7.06 10.70
CA LYS A 152 4.23 -7.74 9.81
C LYS A 152 3.75 -9.14 9.42
N GLU A 153 3.28 -9.93 10.38
CA GLU A 153 2.79 -11.28 10.10
C GLU A 153 1.57 -11.26 9.16
N ARG A 154 0.64 -10.31 9.35
CA ARG A 154 -0.49 -10.10 8.43
C ARG A 154 -0.04 -9.69 7.04
N TYR A 155 0.95 -8.80 6.94
CA TYR A 155 1.50 -8.37 5.67
C TYR A 155 2.19 -9.54 4.94
N ASP A 156 3.00 -10.32 5.64
CA ASP A 156 3.68 -11.49 5.08
C ASP A 156 2.68 -12.56 4.61
N LYS A 157 1.58 -12.79 5.36
CA LYS A 157 0.49 -13.67 4.94
C LYS A 157 -0.19 -13.16 3.67
N GLN A 158 -0.49 -11.86 3.60
CA GLN A 158 -1.07 -11.26 2.41
C GLN A 158 -0.13 -11.37 1.20
N LEU A 159 1.16 -11.12 1.40
CA LEU A 159 2.17 -11.23 0.36
C LEU A 159 2.28 -12.66 -0.18
N LYS A 160 2.27 -13.68 0.70
CA LYS A 160 2.24 -15.09 0.29
C LYS A 160 1.01 -15.44 -0.55
N ILE A 161 -0.19 -15.00 -0.12
CA ILE A 161 -1.43 -15.23 -0.88
C ILE A 161 -1.35 -14.56 -2.26
N ILE A 162 -0.82 -13.33 -2.35
CA ILE A 162 -0.65 -12.63 -3.63
C ILE A 162 0.34 -13.38 -4.53
N GLN A 163 1.44 -13.90 -3.96
CA GLN A 163 2.43 -14.71 -4.68
C GLN A 163 1.79 -15.99 -5.22
N GLU A 164 1.09 -16.77 -4.39
CA GLU A 164 0.39 -18.00 -4.79
C GLU A 164 -0.65 -17.75 -5.90
N ILE A 165 -1.42 -16.66 -5.80
CA ILE A 165 -2.39 -16.28 -6.85
C ILE A 165 -1.68 -15.95 -8.16
N ASN A 166 -0.55 -15.24 -8.09
CA ASN A 166 0.21 -14.86 -9.28
C ASN A 166 0.86 -16.07 -9.94
N GLU A 167 1.47 -16.95 -9.15
CA GLU A 167 2.03 -18.23 -9.62
C GLU A 167 0.96 -19.07 -10.32
N TYR A 168 -0.19 -19.26 -9.66
CA TYR A 168 -1.32 -19.98 -10.27
C TYR A 168 -1.79 -19.35 -11.59
N ARG A 169 -1.86 -18.01 -11.67
CA ARG A 169 -2.25 -17.30 -12.89
C ARG A 169 -1.25 -17.49 -14.02
N VAL A 170 0.05 -17.42 -13.72
CA VAL A 170 1.11 -17.64 -14.70
C VAL A 170 1.06 -19.08 -15.21
N ASP A 171 0.96 -20.06 -14.31
CA ASP A 171 0.85 -21.47 -14.65
C ASP A 171 -0.37 -21.78 -15.51
N GLU A 172 -1.53 -21.17 -15.21
CA GLU A 172 -2.74 -21.37 -16.01
C GLU A 172 -2.61 -20.77 -17.42
N ILE A 173 -1.96 -19.61 -17.53
CA ILE A 173 -1.64 -19.00 -18.84
C ILE A 173 -0.71 -19.90 -19.63
N GLU A 174 0.33 -20.45 -19.01
CA GLU A 174 1.28 -21.36 -19.66
C GLU A 174 0.60 -22.67 -20.08
N ARG A 175 -0.19 -23.28 -19.20
CA ARG A 175 -0.99 -24.48 -19.50
C ARG A 175 -1.96 -24.23 -20.66
N ARG A 176 -2.59 -23.06 -20.73
CA ARG A 176 -3.46 -22.69 -21.85
C ARG A 176 -2.68 -22.48 -23.15
N ARG A 177 -1.52 -21.82 -23.09
CA ARG A 177 -0.65 -21.64 -24.26
C ARG A 177 -0.18 -22.98 -24.82
N LYS A 178 0.23 -23.91 -23.95
CA LYS A 178 0.66 -25.25 -24.36
C LYS A 178 -0.47 -26.02 -25.03
N ARG A 179 -1.68 -26.01 -24.45
CA ARG A 179 -2.87 -26.63 -25.07
C ARG A 179 -3.15 -26.09 -26.47
N LEU A 180 -3.11 -24.76 -26.65
CA LEU A 180 -3.34 -24.13 -27.95
C LEU A 180 -2.25 -24.50 -28.97
N GLU A 181 -0.98 -24.60 -28.54
CA GLU A 181 0.09 -25.04 -29.43
C GLU A 181 -0.09 -26.52 -29.80
N ASP A 182 -0.42 -27.39 -28.84
CA ASP A 182 -0.69 -28.81 -29.10
C ASP A 182 -1.87 -29.00 -30.06
N GLU A 183 -2.98 -28.26 -29.86
CA GLU A 183 -4.15 -28.23 -30.76
C GLU A 183 -3.74 -27.81 -32.18
N LYS A 184 -2.96 -26.73 -32.29
CA LYS A 184 -2.45 -26.25 -33.59
C LYS A 184 -1.55 -27.28 -34.27
N GLN A 185 -0.72 -28.00 -33.52
CA GLN A 185 0.12 -29.07 -34.08
C GLN A 185 -0.72 -30.25 -34.57
N ILE A 186 -1.81 -30.60 -33.86
CA ILE A 186 -2.76 -31.63 -34.30
C ILE A 186 -3.45 -31.18 -35.60
N GLU A 187 -3.98 -29.95 -35.66
CA GLU A 187 -4.61 -29.41 -36.87
C GLU A 187 -3.65 -29.41 -38.06
N LEU A 188 -2.40 -28.99 -37.85
CA LEU A 188 -1.37 -29.03 -38.89
C LEU A 188 -1.07 -30.46 -39.37
N CYS A 189 -1.02 -31.44 -38.45
CA CYS A 189 -0.85 -32.85 -38.80
C CYS A 189 -2.04 -33.38 -39.61
N GLU A 190 -3.27 -33.04 -39.24
CA GLU A 190 -4.47 -33.42 -39.99
C GLU A 190 -4.48 -32.83 -41.40
N ILE A 191 -4.15 -31.55 -41.54
CA ILE A 191 -4.07 -30.88 -42.85
C ILE A 191 -3.01 -31.57 -43.72
N ARG A 192 -1.82 -31.85 -43.17
CA ARG A 192 -0.77 -32.60 -43.88
C ARG A 192 -1.25 -33.99 -44.30
N GLY A 193 -1.98 -34.69 -43.44
CA GLY A 193 -2.58 -35.99 -43.75
C GLY A 193 -3.58 -35.91 -44.91
N ARG A 194 -4.46 -34.90 -44.93
CA ARG A 194 -5.42 -34.68 -46.02
C ARG A 194 -4.72 -34.39 -47.35
N ILE A 195 -3.71 -33.52 -47.34
CA ILE A 195 -2.92 -33.20 -48.55
C ILE A 195 -2.24 -34.47 -49.08
N ALA A 196 -1.62 -35.27 -48.21
CA ALA A 196 -0.96 -36.51 -48.63
C ALA A 196 -1.96 -37.53 -49.22
N ALA A 197 -3.16 -37.65 -48.63
CA ALA A 197 -4.20 -38.53 -49.14
C ALA A 197 -4.75 -38.06 -50.50
N GLU A 198 -4.94 -36.74 -50.67
CA GLU A 198 -5.36 -36.16 -51.94
C GLU A 198 -4.31 -36.39 -53.04
N LEU A 199 -3.02 -36.16 -52.73
CA LEU A 199 -1.93 -36.46 -53.65
C LEU A 199 -1.92 -37.94 -54.04
N ALA A 200 -2.00 -38.87 -53.08
CA ALA A 200 -2.04 -40.30 -53.36
C ALA A 200 -3.25 -40.69 -54.23
N LEU A 201 -4.42 -40.08 -54.01
CA LEU A 201 -5.60 -40.30 -54.83
C LEU A 201 -5.36 -39.82 -56.27
N THR A 202 -4.81 -38.60 -56.45
CA THR A 202 -4.53 -38.07 -57.79
C THR A 202 -3.50 -38.92 -58.54
N GLU A 203 -2.46 -39.41 -57.87
CA GLU A 203 -1.48 -40.33 -58.43
C GLU A 203 -2.13 -41.65 -58.87
N TYR A 204 -2.99 -42.22 -58.02
CA TYR A 204 -3.73 -43.44 -58.33
C TYR A 204 -4.69 -43.26 -59.52
N GLU A 205 -5.45 -42.16 -59.57
CA GLU A 205 -6.34 -41.87 -60.69
C GLU A 205 -5.57 -41.68 -62.00
N ASN A 206 -4.43 -40.99 -61.95
CA ASN A 206 -3.56 -40.80 -63.10
C ASN A 206 -2.99 -42.14 -63.59
N ALA A 207 -2.53 -43.01 -62.68
CA ALA A 207 -2.08 -44.36 -63.01
C ALA A 207 -3.21 -45.22 -63.64
N CYS A 208 -4.44 -45.07 -63.17
CA CYS A 208 -5.60 -45.74 -63.77
C CYS A 208 -5.91 -45.19 -65.17
N LYS A 209 -5.83 -43.87 -65.37
CA LYS A 209 -6.05 -43.22 -66.67
C LYS A 209 -4.98 -43.65 -67.69
N THR A 210 -3.70 -43.68 -67.30
CA THR A 210 -2.61 -44.13 -68.17
C THR A 210 -2.78 -45.60 -68.55
N LYS A 211 -3.10 -46.48 -67.58
CA LYS A 211 -3.38 -47.90 -67.84
C LYS A 211 -4.54 -48.08 -68.83
N LYS A 212 -5.67 -47.40 -68.62
CA LYS A 212 -6.82 -47.44 -69.55
C LYS A 212 -6.46 -46.94 -70.95
N LEU A 213 -5.63 -45.90 -71.06
CA LEU A 213 -5.16 -45.38 -72.34
C LEU A 213 -4.26 -46.41 -73.06
N GLU A 214 -3.37 -47.07 -72.33
CA GLU A 214 -2.52 -48.14 -72.87
C GLU A 214 -3.32 -49.33 -73.34
N GLU A 215 -4.30 -49.80 -72.56
CA GLU A 215 -5.23 -50.87 -72.93
C GLU A 215 -5.98 -50.52 -74.23
N ARG A 216 -6.50 -49.28 -74.35
CA ARG A 216 -7.16 -48.80 -75.57
C ARG A 216 -6.22 -48.76 -76.77
N LYS A 217 -4.97 -48.30 -76.59
CA LYS A 217 -3.94 -48.31 -77.64
C LYS A 217 -3.59 -49.74 -78.06
N GLN A 218 -3.48 -50.68 -77.12
CA GLN A 218 -3.24 -52.09 -77.40
C GLN A 218 -4.39 -52.70 -78.19
N LEU A 219 -5.64 -52.48 -77.76
CA LEU A 219 -6.83 -52.96 -78.47
C LEU A 219 -6.92 -52.39 -79.89
N SER A 220 -6.66 -51.08 -80.05
CA SER A 220 -6.62 -50.45 -81.37
C SER A 220 -5.58 -51.07 -82.30
N ARG A 221 -4.38 -51.38 -81.78
CA ARG A 221 -3.34 -52.10 -82.54
C ARG A 221 -3.78 -53.50 -82.93
N GLN A 222 -4.43 -54.25 -82.03
CA GLN A 222 -4.95 -55.59 -82.31
C GLN A 222 -6.02 -55.56 -83.41
N LEU A 223 -6.99 -54.65 -83.33
CA LEU A 223 -8.04 -54.50 -84.35
C LEU A 223 -7.47 -54.10 -85.71
N LEU A 224 -6.46 -53.23 -85.74
CA LEU A 224 -5.76 -52.87 -86.98
C LEU A 224 -5.06 -54.09 -87.59
N GLN A 225 -4.36 -54.88 -86.78
CA GLN A 225 -3.70 -56.11 -87.22
C GLN A 225 -4.73 -57.13 -87.74
N GLU A 226 -5.85 -57.31 -87.05
CA GLU A 226 -6.94 -58.19 -87.48
C GLU A 226 -7.56 -57.72 -88.81
N SER A 227 -7.79 -56.41 -88.96
CA SER A 227 -8.27 -55.81 -90.21
C SER A 227 -7.29 -56.04 -91.37
N MET A 228 -5.99 -55.89 -91.13
CA MET A 228 -4.96 -56.20 -92.12
C MET A 228 -4.98 -57.68 -92.53
N VAL A 229 -5.08 -58.60 -91.56
CA VAL A 229 -5.17 -60.04 -91.82
C VAL A 229 -6.42 -60.37 -92.64
N LYS A 230 -7.60 -59.86 -92.24
CA LYS A 230 -8.86 -60.03 -92.98
C LYS A 230 -8.75 -59.51 -94.42
N ARG A 231 -8.11 -58.35 -94.64
CA ARG A 231 -7.88 -57.79 -95.98
C ARG A 231 -6.97 -58.69 -96.82
N VAL A 232 -5.93 -59.27 -96.24
CA VAL A 232 -5.05 -60.22 -96.94
C VAL A 232 -5.80 -61.50 -97.29
N LEU A 233 -6.61 -62.05 -96.38
CA LEU A 233 -7.44 -63.22 -96.62
C LEU A 233 -8.47 -62.97 -97.73
N ALA A 234 -9.22 -61.87 -97.66
CA ALA A 234 -10.19 -61.50 -98.70
C ALA A 234 -9.53 -61.34 -100.08
N LYS A 235 -8.30 -60.77 -100.14
CA LYS A 235 -7.52 -60.72 -101.39
C LYS A 235 -7.11 -62.10 -101.90
N LYS A 236 -6.78 -63.04 -101.00
CA LYS A 236 -6.45 -64.42 -101.38
C LYS A 236 -7.69 -65.17 -101.88
N GLU A 237 -8.82 -65.05 -101.18
CA GLU A 237 -10.11 -65.64 -101.58
C GLU A 237 -10.56 -65.14 -102.95
N ARG A 238 -10.52 -63.82 -103.18
CA ARG A 238 -10.85 -63.24 -104.49
C ARG A 238 -9.94 -63.74 -105.61
N LYS A 239 -8.64 -63.95 -105.33
CA LYS A 239 -7.72 -64.54 -106.31
C LYS A 239 -8.09 -65.99 -106.62
N ALA A 240 -8.41 -66.79 -105.61
CA ALA A 240 -8.83 -68.17 -105.79
C ALA A 240 -10.15 -68.27 -106.57
N GLU A 241 -11.10 -67.35 -106.32
CA GLU A 241 -12.36 -67.27 -107.08
C GLU A 241 -12.12 -66.93 -108.56
N ILE A 242 -11.28 -65.94 -108.85
CA ILE A 242 -10.89 -65.60 -110.24
C ILE A 242 -10.22 -66.80 -110.92
N GLU A 243 -9.31 -67.49 -110.23
CA GLU A 243 -8.64 -68.69 -110.75
C GLU A 243 -9.66 -69.80 -111.07
N ALA A 244 -10.63 -70.04 -110.19
CA ALA A 244 -11.70 -71.02 -110.42
C ALA A 244 -12.55 -70.67 -111.66
N ILE A 245 -13.01 -69.42 -111.79
CA ILE A 245 -13.78 -68.95 -112.95
C ILE A 245 -12.95 -69.07 -114.24
N THR A 246 -11.65 -68.73 -114.20
CA THR A 246 -10.79 -68.89 -115.38
C THR A 246 -10.58 -70.34 -115.79
N ASN A 247 -10.51 -71.27 -114.82
CA ASN A 247 -10.41 -72.70 -115.10
C ASN A 247 -11.72 -73.27 -115.65
N GLU A 248 -12.87 -72.84 -115.11
CA GLU A 248 -14.20 -73.20 -115.64
C GLU A 248 -14.38 -72.70 -117.08
N ASN A 249 -14.02 -71.45 -117.35
CA ASN A 249 -14.06 -70.90 -118.72
C ASN A 249 -13.14 -71.66 -119.70
N LYS A 250 -11.96 -72.10 -119.26
CA LYS A 250 -11.08 -72.96 -120.09
C LYS A 250 -11.73 -74.31 -120.39
N LEU A 251 -12.43 -74.90 -119.42
CA LEU A 251 -13.14 -76.16 -119.59
C LEU A 251 -14.28 -76.02 -120.62
N ILE A 252 -15.10 -74.97 -120.48
CA ILE A 252 -16.17 -74.64 -121.45
C ILE A 252 -15.61 -74.45 -122.86
N GLN A 253 -14.47 -73.75 -123.01
CA GLN A 253 -13.82 -73.58 -124.31
C GLN A 253 -13.32 -74.91 -124.90
N MET A 254 -12.83 -75.84 -124.08
CA MET A 254 -12.47 -77.18 -124.56
C MET A 254 -13.70 -77.98 -124.98
N GLU A 255 -14.78 -77.96 -124.19
CA GLU A 255 -16.04 -78.63 -124.51
C GLU A 255 -16.65 -78.11 -125.81
N GLU A 256 -16.70 -76.79 -126.00
CA GLU A 256 -17.15 -76.16 -127.24
C GLU A 256 -16.28 -76.61 -128.43
N LYS A 257 -14.95 -76.67 -128.26
CA LYS A 257 -14.05 -77.15 -129.31
C LYS A 257 -14.34 -78.61 -129.69
N PHE A 258 -14.55 -79.49 -128.71
CA PHE A 258 -14.90 -80.89 -128.97
C PHE A 258 -16.28 -81.02 -129.64
N PHE A 259 -17.25 -80.21 -129.23
CA PHE A 259 -18.57 -80.15 -129.86
C PHE A 259 -18.48 -79.72 -131.32
N GLN A 260 -17.74 -78.65 -131.61
CA GLN A 260 -17.52 -78.14 -132.97
C GLN A 260 -16.79 -79.16 -133.85
N ASP A 261 -15.73 -79.81 -133.36
CA ASP A 261 -15.02 -80.86 -134.08
C ASP A 261 -15.94 -82.05 -134.41
N TYR A 262 -16.77 -82.46 -133.46
CA TYR A 262 -17.74 -83.55 -133.67
C TYR A 262 -18.81 -83.15 -134.69
N ALA A 263 -19.39 -81.96 -134.54
CA ALA A 263 -20.44 -81.50 -135.42
C ALA A 263 -19.94 -81.29 -136.86
N THR A 264 -18.69 -80.84 -137.03
CA THR A 264 -18.00 -80.76 -138.33
C THR A 264 -17.88 -82.14 -138.98
N ARG A 265 -17.52 -83.19 -138.22
CA ARG A 265 -17.46 -84.56 -138.75
C ARG A 265 -18.84 -85.05 -139.21
N VAL A 266 -19.90 -84.78 -138.44
CA VAL A 266 -21.28 -85.15 -138.80
C VAL A 266 -21.76 -84.41 -140.05
N ILE A 267 -21.49 -83.10 -140.15
CA ILE A 267 -21.78 -82.28 -141.34
C ILE A 267 -21.07 -82.85 -142.57
N ASN A 268 -19.77 -83.12 -142.47
CA ASN A 268 -18.98 -83.67 -143.58
C ASN A 268 -19.48 -85.04 -144.01
N HIS A 269 -19.85 -85.91 -143.05
CA HIS A 269 -20.42 -87.22 -143.34
C HIS A 269 -21.79 -87.11 -144.06
N CYS A 270 -22.66 -86.17 -143.65
CA CYS A 270 -23.93 -85.92 -144.32
C CYS A 270 -23.75 -85.33 -145.73
N LYS A 271 -22.77 -84.44 -145.90
CA LYS A 271 -22.40 -83.82 -147.19
C LYS A 271 -21.90 -84.86 -148.19
N ALA A 272 -21.04 -85.77 -147.74
CA ALA A 272 -20.52 -86.87 -148.56
C ALA A 272 -21.62 -87.83 -149.05
N ASN A 273 -22.69 -88.00 -148.27
CA ASN A 273 -23.84 -88.86 -148.60
C ASN A 273 -24.96 -88.15 -149.37
N GLY A 274 -24.73 -86.93 -149.88
CA GLY A 274 -25.69 -86.20 -150.72
C GLY A 274 -26.95 -85.67 -149.99
N ARG A 275 -26.95 -85.62 -148.65
CA ARG A 275 -28.09 -85.11 -147.86
C ARG A 275 -28.05 -83.59 -147.74
N ASN A 276 -29.19 -82.94 -147.56
CA ASN A 276 -29.24 -81.50 -147.27
C ASN A 276 -28.59 -81.21 -145.92
N VAL A 277 -27.44 -80.54 -145.94
CA VAL A 277 -26.61 -80.25 -144.76
C VAL A 277 -26.92 -78.89 -144.12
N TYR A 278 -27.74 -78.07 -144.78
CA TYR A 278 -28.03 -76.69 -144.37
C TYR A 278 -28.56 -76.56 -142.92
N PRO A 279 -29.44 -77.44 -142.40
CA PRO A 279 -29.87 -77.36 -140.99
C PRO A 279 -28.73 -77.59 -139.99
N LEU A 280 -27.76 -78.45 -140.32
CA LEU A 280 -26.63 -78.76 -139.45
C LEU A 280 -25.58 -77.63 -139.49
N GLU A 281 -25.31 -77.07 -140.66
CA GLU A 281 -24.44 -75.88 -140.79
C GLU A 281 -25.02 -74.67 -140.01
N LYS A 282 -26.35 -74.53 -139.99
CA LYS A 282 -27.02 -73.49 -139.20
C LYS A 282 -26.95 -73.75 -137.69
N ALA A 283 -27.10 -75.00 -137.25
CA ALA A 283 -27.02 -75.37 -135.83
C ALA A 283 -25.59 -75.31 -135.27
N THR A 284 -24.59 -75.55 -136.12
CA THR A 284 -23.16 -75.47 -135.75
C THR A 284 -22.57 -74.08 -135.87
N HIS A 285 -23.24 -73.18 -136.60
CA HIS A 285 -22.86 -71.77 -136.61
C HIS A 285 -22.83 -71.27 -135.17
N THR A 286 -21.62 -70.92 -134.73
CA THR A 286 -21.28 -70.43 -133.40
C THR A 286 -22.23 -69.30 -133.03
N GLY A 287 -23.30 -69.63 -132.29
CA GLY A 287 -24.34 -68.69 -131.90
C GLY A 287 -25.80 -69.17 -132.01
N SER A 288 -26.11 -70.34 -132.58
CA SER A 288 -27.52 -70.74 -132.83
C SER A 288 -28.13 -71.81 -131.92
N MET A 289 -27.49 -72.25 -130.83
CA MET A 289 -28.06 -73.32 -129.98
C MET A 289 -27.87 -73.22 -128.46
N THR A 290 -27.59 -72.04 -127.90
CA THR A 290 -28.18 -71.71 -126.59
C THR A 290 -29.64 -71.37 -126.86
N GLY A 291 -30.59 -72.05 -126.22
CA GLY A 291 -32.04 -71.76 -126.28
C GLY A 291 -32.44 -70.39 -125.68
N LEU A 292 -31.55 -69.41 -125.79
CA LEU A 292 -31.67 -68.01 -125.44
C LEU A 292 -31.42 -67.25 -126.75
N GLY A 293 -32.51 -66.99 -127.48
CA GLY A 293 -32.47 -66.22 -128.71
C GLY A 293 -31.72 -64.90 -128.52
N THR A 294 -30.84 -64.62 -129.47
CA THR A 294 -30.10 -63.36 -129.69
C THR A 294 -30.53 -62.20 -128.78
N GLY A 295 -29.70 -61.97 -127.77
CA GLY A 295 -29.75 -60.81 -126.90
C GLY A 295 -28.35 -60.52 -126.35
N LEU A 296 -27.42 -60.11 -127.22
CA LEU A 296 -26.31 -59.27 -126.79
C LEU A 296 -26.52 -57.85 -127.34
N PRO A 297 -27.47 -57.06 -126.80
CA PRO A 297 -27.31 -55.64 -126.76
C PRO A 297 -26.45 -55.26 -125.57
N SER A 298 -25.59 -54.27 -125.81
CA SER A 298 -24.99 -53.41 -124.82
C SER A 298 -23.71 -53.90 -124.15
N LEU A 299 -22.61 -53.46 -124.75
CA LEU A 299 -21.66 -52.57 -124.09
C LEU A 299 -22.35 -51.80 -122.93
N VAL A 300 -22.23 -52.27 -121.70
CA VAL A 300 -22.41 -51.45 -120.50
C VAL A 300 -21.15 -51.60 -119.69
N THR A 301 -20.35 -50.56 -119.75
CA THR A 301 -19.28 -50.22 -118.82
C THR A 301 -19.89 -50.15 -117.42
N ILE A 302 -19.81 -51.25 -116.65
CA ILE A 302 -20.23 -51.22 -115.24
C ILE A 302 -19.04 -50.76 -114.40
N ASN A 303 -19.05 -49.45 -114.19
CA ASN A 303 -18.25 -48.69 -113.24
C ASN A 303 -18.68 -49.08 -111.81
N MET A 304 -17.91 -49.94 -111.14
CA MET A 304 -18.13 -50.29 -109.72
C MET A 304 -17.30 -49.37 -108.81
N ASN A 305 -17.70 -48.10 -108.79
CA ASN A 305 -17.45 -47.21 -107.67
C ASN A 305 -18.82 -46.74 -107.18
N HIS A 306 -19.35 -47.37 -106.14
CA HIS A 306 -20.22 -46.61 -105.24
C HIS A 306 -19.99 -46.95 -103.77
N PRO A 307 -19.96 -45.90 -102.92
CA PRO A 307 -19.63 -45.96 -101.51
C PRO A 307 -20.88 -46.25 -100.67
N THR A 308 -20.69 -46.87 -99.51
CA THR A 308 -21.68 -46.88 -98.44
C THR A 308 -21.28 -45.83 -97.41
N ASP A 309 -21.76 -44.61 -97.63
CA ASP A 309 -22.00 -43.62 -96.57
C ASP A 309 -23.43 -43.83 -96.07
N ASP A 310 -23.57 -44.27 -94.82
CA ASP A 310 -24.79 -44.06 -94.05
C ASP A 310 -24.48 -43.00 -92.98
N GLN A 311 -24.92 -41.77 -93.27
CA GLN A 311 -25.13 -40.74 -92.25
C GLN A 311 -26.58 -40.84 -91.76
N HIS A 312 -26.76 -40.96 -90.45
CA HIS A 312 -27.85 -40.25 -89.76
C HIS A 312 -27.41 -39.81 -88.34
N ASN A 313 -27.14 -38.51 -88.26
CA ASN A 313 -27.33 -37.55 -87.16
C ASN A 313 -27.67 -38.05 -85.75
N SER A 314 -26.87 -37.61 -84.77
CA SER A 314 -27.35 -36.65 -83.76
C SER A 314 -26.19 -35.94 -83.06
N ASP A 315 -25.68 -34.88 -83.69
CA ASP A 315 -24.98 -33.81 -82.98
C ASP A 315 -25.99 -32.73 -82.60
N GLN A 316 -26.16 -32.49 -81.30
CA GLN A 316 -26.56 -31.19 -80.77
C GLN A 316 -25.43 -30.66 -79.90
N SER A 317 -24.62 -29.80 -80.53
CA SER A 317 -23.83 -28.78 -79.83
C SER A 317 -24.35 -27.43 -80.30
N THR A 318 -24.91 -26.63 -79.40
CA THR A 318 -24.99 -25.17 -79.62
C THR A 318 -24.03 -24.50 -78.67
N SER A 319 -23.10 -23.79 -79.31
CA SER A 319 -22.08 -22.92 -78.76
C SER A 319 -22.69 -21.57 -78.35
N THR A 320 -22.15 -21.02 -77.25
CA THR A 320 -21.90 -19.59 -76.97
C THR A 320 -23.05 -18.58 -77.14
N ASN A 321 -23.40 -17.88 -76.05
CA ASN A 321 -23.15 -16.43 -76.04
C ASN A 321 -23.05 -15.86 -74.61
N ASP A 322 -22.03 -15.02 -74.46
CA ASP A 322 -21.76 -14.11 -73.35
C ASP A 322 -22.89 -13.10 -73.18
N GLN A 323 -23.27 -12.80 -71.94
CA GLN A 323 -23.56 -11.41 -71.53
C GLN A 323 -23.02 -11.15 -70.12
N ARG A 324 -21.90 -10.43 -70.09
CA ARG A 324 -21.49 -9.55 -69.01
C ARG A 324 -22.58 -8.50 -68.76
N TYR A 325 -22.95 -8.31 -67.50
CA TYR A 325 -23.25 -6.98 -66.96
C TYR A 325 -22.47 -6.80 -65.66
N ASN A 326 -21.59 -5.80 -65.67
CA ASN A 326 -20.82 -5.33 -64.53
C ASN A 326 -21.00 -3.81 -64.51
N LYS A 327 -21.70 -3.28 -63.50
CA LYS A 327 -21.73 -1.86 -63.08
C LYS A 327 -22.78 -1.72 -61.97
N GLU A 328 -22.62 -1.09 -60.81
CA GLU A 328 -21.53 -0.39 -60.15
C GLU A 328 -22.05 -0.02 -58.73
N VAL A 329 -21.16 -0.01 -57.74
CA VAL A 329 -20.94 1.10 -56.79
C VAL A 329 -21.97 1.45 -55.71
N ARG A 330 -21.45 1.33 -54.46
CA ARG A 330 -21.65 2.15 -53.24
C ARG A 330 -23.08 2.42 -52.75
N ASN A 331 -23.31 2.05 -51.49
CA ASN A 331 -23.20 3.03 -50.40
C ASN A 331 -22.93 2.37 -49.04
N ASN A 332 -21.88 2.86 -48.38
CA ASN A 332 -21.68 2.79 -46.94
C ASN A 332 -22.67 3.75 -46.25
N ALA A 333 -23.24 3.35 -45.12
CA ALA A 333 -23.43 4.26 -43.98
C ALA A 333 -23.79 3.47 -42.71
N MET A 334 -22.94 3.64 -41.70
CA MET A 334 -23.21 3.35 -40.30
C MET A 334 -24.55 3.91 -39.84
N LEU A 335 -25.20 3.23 -38.89
CA LEU A 335 -25.73 3.88 -37.69
C LEU A 335 -25.90 2.87 -36.55
N ASN A 336 -25.07 3.09 -35.53
CA ASN A 336 -25.20 2.59 -34.17
C ASN A 336 -26.56 2.95 -33.58
N GLY A 337 -27.05 2.15 -32.63
CA GLY A 337 -28.21 2.53 -31.82
C GLY A 337 -28.56 1.56 -30.72
N ASN A 338 -27.72 1.51 -29.69
CA ASN A 338 -27.97 1.00 -28.33
C ASN A 338 -29.44 0.84 -27.92
N LEU A 339 -29.80 -0.30 -27.32
CA LEU A 339 -30.78 -0.35 -26.22
C LEU A 339 -30.40 -1.40 -25.16
N THR A 340 -29.97 -0.84 -24.03
CA THR A 340 -30.32 -1.22 -22.64
C THR A 340 -29.71 -2.48 -22.03
N ASN A 341 -28.58 -2.24 -21.36
CA ASN A 341 -28.25 -2.77 -20.03
C ASN A 341 -29.50 -2.89 -19.14
N LYS A 342 -29.83 -4.10 -18.70
CA LYS A 342 -30.70 -4.33 -17.53
C LYS A 342 -29.91 -5.10 -16.48
N LYS A 343 -29.42 -4.34 -15.49
CA LYS A 343 -28.91 -4.86 -14.21
C LYS A 343 -30.01 -5.71 -13.58
N ILE A 344 -29.76 -7.02 -13.42
CA ILE A 344 -30.54 -7.86 -12.52
C ILE A 344 -29.88 -7.73 -11.15
N ASN A 345 -30.51 -6.93 -10.31
CA ASN A 345 -30.20 -6.79 -8.89
C ASN A 345 -31.18 -7.70 -8.13
N THR A 346 -30.70 -8.81 -7.58
CA THR A 346 -31.50 -9.67 -6.69
C THR A 346 -30.83 -9.76 -5.33
N ASN A 347 -30.96 -8.71 -4.54
CA ASN A 347 -30.95 -8.81 -3.09
C ASN A 347 -32.21 -9.60 -2.67
N LYS A 348 -32.07 -10.92 -2.48
CA LYS A 348 -33.03 -11.72 -1.73
C LYS A 348 -32.35 -12.23 -0.46
N ARG A 349 -32.61 -11.48 0.60
CA ARG A 349 -32.46 -11.83 2.01
C ARG A 349 -33.25 -13.10 2.30
N LEU A 350 -32.57 -14.22 2.53
CA LEU A 350 -33.14 -15.39 3.19
C LEU A 350 -32.72 -15.32 4.66
N GLY A 351 -33.62 -14.82 5.49
CA GLY A 351 -33.51 -14.99 6.93
C GLY A 351 -33.99 -16.39 7.28
N PHE A 352 -33.20 -17.11 8.06
CA PHE A 352 -33.70 -18.13 8.98
C PHE A 352 -32.96 -17.99 10.31
N VAL A 353 -33.78 -17.91 11.36
CA VAL A 353 -33.45 -18.01 12.77
C VAL A 353 -33.70 -19.47 13.14
N TRP A 354 -32.66 -20.18 13.58
CA TRP A 354 -32.50 -20.87 14.86
C TRP A 354 -31.14 -21.55 14.88
#